data_AF-A0A3D2MJ07-F1
#
_entry.id   AF-A0A3D2MJ07-F1
#
_cell.length_a   1.000
_cell.length_b   1.000
_cell.length_c   1.000
_cell.angle_alpha   90.00
_cell.angle_beta   90.00
_cell.angle_gamma   90.00
#
_symmetry.space_group_name_H-M   'P 1'
#
loop_
_entity.id
_entity.type
_entity.pdbx_description
1 polymer ?
#
loop_
_entity_poly.entity_id
_entity_poly.type
_entity_poly.pdbx_seq_one_letter_code
_entity_poly.pdbx_strand_id
1 'polypeptide(L)'
;MLDTKPGISADTKSGTLKDIEAKAGDTRTYAGGLLLFLPIIPIVATIISIATYLVLNLKAPASFTGFGWLDAVFPLLVGILSTLLLWALMAYGSRRFTAVHRANEKSFYALLNHLSTLNYYIDTLPNEDTKELLQYRDAICLALKQRSTSWIVGIGYIELWDLMDSAEEALIAVAPAGKVIADAIYDEMRLNDSKIMNSEEWANKLRSAVKGLDSTAVSYLKPAVGAQSPIAGAVMQQQAPATDQAGKSTAQQPGTATLQQTGARSVLRVVRGTINDFNTKSWDALITARNQLFSTMTLVGLTMFVFVALAILFHVNPLHMEVATIFAFIGALAGLIGRLSIESQLDKMMDDYRLSTARLLVTPLLSGLAAVLGVLIVAKTTDLNAIYTLKVNLVSNLIIAATFGLTPNLLINQLQKKSEGYKENLQSTQPTAGK
;
A
#
# COMPACT_ATOMS: atom_id res chain seq x y z
N MET A 1 11.98 -2.27 24.39
CA MET A 1 11.67 -3.68 24.70
C MET A 1 10.55 -3.68 25.73
N LEU A 2 9.31 -3.56 25.25
CA LEU A 2 8.10 -3.85 26.00
C LEU A 2 7.19 -4.49 24.95
N ASP A 3 7.05 -5.80 25.10
CA ASP A 3 6.37 -6.72 24.20
C ASP A 3 4.87 -6.64 24.50
N THR A 4 4.17 -5.65 23.95
CA THR A 4 2.71 -5.59 23.99
C THR A 4 2.14 -6.36 22.81
N LYS A 5 2.24 -7.69 22.91
CA LYS A 5 1.40 -8.61 22.14
C LYS A 5 -0.05 -8.31 22.53
N PRO A 6 -0.91 -7.79 21.63
CA PRO A 6 -2.32 -7.64 21.96
C PRO A 6 -2.88 -9.02 22.29
N GLY A 7 -3.49 -9.14 23.47
CA GLY A 7 -3.98 -10.40 24.03
C GLY A 7 -5.05 -11.01 23.15
N ILE A 8 -4.63 -11.93 22.28
CA ILE A 8 -5.50 -12.95 21.71
C ILE A 8 -5.58 -14.04 22.78
N SER A 9 -6.78 -14.27 23.32
CA SER A 9 -7.06 -15.43 24.18
C SER A 9 -6.51 -16.68 23.50
N ALA A 10 -5.53 -17.31 24.13
CA ALA A 10 -4.75 -18.42 23.54
C ALA A 10 -5.58 -19.70 23.33
N ASP A 11 -6.85 -19.72 23.75
CA ASP A 11 -7.62 -20.92 23.98
C ASP A 11 -8.62 -21.27 22.87
N THR A 12 -8.61 -20.56 21.73
CA THR A 12 -9.59 -20.79 20.64
C THR A 12 -9.00 -20.70 19.23
N LYS A 13 -7.68 -20.90 19.07
CA LYS A 13 -7.11 -21.06 17.71
C LYS A 13 -7.32 -22.50 17.23
N SER A 14 -8.20 -22.70 16.26
CA SER A 14 -8.34 -23.95 15.48
C SER A 14 -6.96 -24.44 15.02
N GLY A 15 -6.74 -25.77 15.00
CA GLY A 15 -5.46 -26.38 14.65
C GLY A 15 -4.88 -25.87 13.32
N THR A 16 -5.75 -25.52 12.37
CA THR A 16 -5.40 -24.92 11.07
C THR A 16 -4.71 -23.56 11.20
N LEU A 17 -5.17 -22.69 12.10
CA LEU A 17 -4.57 -21.36 12.29
C LEU A 17 -3.19 -21.45 12.95
N LYS A 18 -3.03 -22.37 13.91
CA LYS A 18 -1.71 -22.65 14.53
C LYS A 18 -0.73 -23.21 13.49
N ASP A 19 -1.18 -24.08 12.58
CA ASP A 19 -0.37 -24.61 11.47
C ASP A 19 0.07 -23.49 10.51
N ILE A 20 -0.83 -22.58 10.14
CA ILE A 20 -0.50 -21.43 9.28
C ILE A 20 0.52 -20.51 9.95
N GLU A 21 0.33 -20.17 11.23
CA GLU A 21 1.26 -19.32 11.96
C GLU A 21 2.65 -19.97 12.09
N ALA A 22 2.70 -21.28 12.36
CA ALA A 22 3.95 -22.03 12.44
C ALA A 22 4.68 -22.09 11.09
N LYS A 23 3.95 -22.30 9.99
CA LYS A 23 4.50 -22.39 8.63
C LYS A 23 4.70 -21.04 7.94
N ALA A 24 4.22 -19.94 8.53
CA ALA A 24 4.34 -18.61 7.94
C ALA A 24 5.80 -18.23 7.65
N GLY A 25 6.76 -18.75 8.42
CA GLY A 25 8.19 -18.55 8.17
C GLY A 25 8.72 -19.18 6.87
N ASP A 26 8.05 -20.21 6.34
CA ASP A 26 8.47 -20.97 5.17
C ASP A 26 8.10 -20.28 3.85
N THR A 27 7.23 -19.26 3.92
CA THR A 27 6.82 -18.41 2.79
C THR A 27 7.92 -17.45 2.32
N ARG A 28 9.03 -17.35 3.07
CA ARG A 28 10.17 -16.49 2.73
C ARG A 28 10.73 -16.80 1.33
N THR A 29 11.09 -15.76 0.60
CA THR A 29 11.67 -15.88 -0.74
C THR A 29 12.97 -15.08 -0.86
N TYR A 30 13.95 -15.66 -1.54
CA TYR A 30 15.18 -14.93 -1.89
C TYR A 30 14.87 -13.82 -2.90
N ALA A 31 14.01 -14.09 -3.88
CA ALA A 31 13.52 -13.11 -4.84
C ALA A 31 12.83 -11.91 -4.15
N GLY A 32 12.11 -12.12 -3.04
CA GLY A 32 11.53 -11.02 -2.25
C GLY A 32 12.61 -10.13 -1.63
N GLY A 33 13.73 -10.71 -1.19
CA GLY A 33 14.88 -9.97 -0.66
C GLY A 33 15.56 -9.13 -1.75
N LEU A 34 15.68 -9.67 -2.96
CA LEU A 34 16.20 -8.93 -4.12
C LEU A 34 15.29 -7.74 -4.45
N LEU A 35 13.97 -7.96 -4.54
CA LEU A 35 12.98 -6.91 -4.82
C LEU A 35 12.98 -5.79 -3.77
N LEU A 36 13.16 -6.14 -2.48
CA LEU A 36 13.17 -5.15 -1.39
C LEU A 36 14.26 -4.09 -1.56
N PHE A 37 15.43 -4.48 -2.08
CA PHE A 37 16.59 -3.59 -2.24
C PHE A 37 16.79 -3.05 -3.66
N LEU A 38 16.01 -3.54 -4.63
CA LEU A 38 16.08 -3.13 -6.03
C LEU A 38 16.19 -1.60 -6.24
N PRO A 39 15.42 -0.75 -5.53
CA PRO A 39 15.48 0.71 -5.74
C PRO A 39 16.79 1.38 -5.35
N ILE A 40 17.59 0.75 -4.47
CA ILE A 40 18.80 1.36 -3.90
C ILE A 40 20.04 0.99 -4.73
N ILE A 41 19.99 -0.10 -5.51
CA ILE A 41 21.13 -0.64 -6.27
C ILE A 41 21.80 0.41 -7.15
N PRO A 42 21.10 1.15 -8.02
CA PRO A 42 21.79 2.05 -8.94
C PRO A 42 22.52 3.19 -8.21
N ILE A 43 21.98 3.60 -7.06
CA ILE A 43 22.56 4.65 -6.21
C ILE A 43 23.87 4.16 -5.60
N VAL A 44 23.88 2.95 -5.03
CA VAL A 44 25.09 2.35 -4.45
C VAL A 44 26.15 2.12 -5.52
N ALA A 45 25.77 1.62 -6.70
CA ALA A 45 26.68 1.45 -7.83
C ALA A 45 27.30 2.78 -8.27
N THR A 46 26.50 3.85 -8.28
CA THR A 46 26.97 5.21 -8.58
C THR A 46 27.99 5.68 -7.56
N ILE A 47 27.69 5.56 -6.26
CA ILE A 47 28.58 6.02 -5.18
C ILE A 47 29.91 5.27 -5.22
N ILE A 48 29.89 3.94 -5.37
CA ILE A 48 31.11 3.13 -5.43
C ILE A 48 31.93 3.50 -6.68
N SER A 49 31.28 3.68 -7.84
CA SER A 49 31.97 4.05 -9.09
C SER A 49 32.67 5.42 -8.97
N ILE A 50 32.00 6.41 -8.40
CA ILE A 50 32.59 7.75 -8.14
C ILE A 50 33.77 7.62 -7.18
N ALA A 51 33.60 6.90 -6.07
CA ALA A 51 34.65 6.73 -5.07
C ALA A 51 35.89 6.04 -5.67
N THR A 52 35.70 4.98 -6.46
CA THR A 52 36.81 4.30 -7.14
C THR A 52 37.48 5.21 -8.16
N TYR A 53 36.72 5.98 -8.95
CA TYR A 53 37.27 6.94 -9.91
C TYR A 53 38.16 8.00 -9.24
N LEU A 54 37.70 8.59 -8.13
CA LEU A 54 38.46 9.59 -7.38
C LEU A 54 39.74 9.00 -6.77
N VAL A 55 39.66 7.81 -6.17
CA VAL A 55 40.82 7.15 -5.53
C VAL A 55 41.92 6.80 -6.53
N LEU A 56 41.56 6.35 -7.74
CA LEU A 56 42.55 6.02 -8.78
C LEU A 56 43.28 7.26 -9.28
N ASN A 57 42.54 8.36 -9.50
CA ASN A 57 43.13 9.62 -9.93
C ASN A 57 44.00 10.29 -8.85
N LEU A 58 43.76 10.01 -7.56
CA LEU A 58 44.63 10.47 -6.46
C LEU A 58 45.95 9.69 -6.36
N LYS A 59 45.97 8.42 -6.79
CA LYS A 59 47.13 7.51 -6.64
C LYS A 59 48.01 7.41 -7.88
N ALA A 60 47.57 7.92 -9.03
CA ALA A 60 48.36 7.86 -10.25
C ALA A 60 49.63 8.72 -10.12
N PRO A 61 50.85 8.14 -10.20
CA PRO A 61 52.07 8.94 -10.29
C PRO A 61 52.04 9.76 -11.58
N ALA A 62 52.48 11.01 -11.51
CA ALA A 62 52.44 12.00 -12.61
C ALA A 62 53.14 11.57 -13.92
N SER A 63 53.79 10.40 -13.94
CA SER A 63 54.48 9.81 -15.09
C SER A 63 53.70 8.71 -15.83
N PHE A 64 52.49 8.32 -15.38
CA PHE A 64 51.66 7.33 -16.09
C PHE A 64 50.83 8.01 -17.18
N THR A 65 51.45 8.28 -18.33
CA THR A 65 50.86 9.03 -19.47
C THR A 65 50.00 8.17 -20.41
N GLY A 66 49.57 6.99 -19.98
CA GLY A 66 48.69 6.12 -20.76
C GLY A 66 47.44 5.77 -19.97
N PHE A 67 46.44 6.64 -19.97
CA PHE A 67 45.09 6.27 -19.53
C PHE A 67 44.48 5.37 -20.62
N GLY A 68 44.47 4.06 -20.38
CA GLY A 68 43.86 3.10 -21.29
C GLY A 68 42.34 3.05 -21.10
N TRP A 69 41.62 2.52 -22.09
CA TRP A 69 40.18 2.25 -21.96
C TRP A 69 39.85 1.34 -20.75
N LEU A 70 40.79 0.48 -20.34
CA LEU A 70 40.67 -0.37 -19.15
C LEU A 70 40.63 0.45 -17.85
N ASP A 71 41.36 1.57 -17.76
CA ASP A 71 41.39 2.42 -16.57
C ASP A 71 40.09 3.21 -16.40
N ALA A 72 39.42 3.56 -17.51
CA ALA A 72 38.11 4.21 -17.50
C ALA A 72 36.96 3.25 -17.15
N VAL A 73 37.06 1.98 -17.55
CA VAL A 73 36.03 0.96 -17.32
C VAL A 73 36.14 0.33 -15.93
N PHE A 74 37.35 0.28 -15.36
CA PHE A 74 37.60 -0.35 -14.06
C PHE A 74 36.73 0.21 -12.91
N PRO A 75 36.57 1.54 -12.71
CA PRO A 75 35.66 2.08 -11.68
C PRO A 75 34.22 1.60 -11.83
N LEU A 76 33.73 1.46 -13.07
CA LEU A 76 32.38 1.00 -13.35
C LEU A 76 32.22 -0.48 -13.04
N LEU A 77 33.21 -1.31 -13.40
CA LEU A 77 33.20 -2.74 -13.08
C LEU A 77 33.23 -2.97 -11.57
N VAL A 78 34.09 -2.25 -10.84
CA VAL A 78 34.13 -2.31 -9.37
C VAL A 78 32.78 -1.89 -8.80
N GLY A 79 32.22 -0.76 -9.25
CA GLY A 79 30.91 -0.29 -8.82
C GLY A 79 29.80 -1.31 -9.02
N ILE A 80 29.70 -1.90 -10.21
CA ILE A 80 28.67 -2.89 -10.55
C ILE A 80 28.87 -4.19 -9.76
N LEU A 81 30.08 -4.78 -9.80
CA LEU A 81 30.34 -6.07 -9.17
C LEU A 81 30.20 -6.00 -7.64
N SER A 82 30.75 -4.96 -7.00
CA SER A 82 30.60 -4.76 -5.56
C SER A 82 29.13 -4.55 -5.18
N THR A 83 28.37 -3.81 -5.97
CA THR A 83 26.94 -3.58 -5.68
C THR A 83 26.12 -4.85 -5.87
N LEU A 84 26.35 -5.64 -6.93
CA LEU A 84 25.66 -6.91 -7.14
C LEU A 84 25.97 -7.90 -6.00
N LEU A 85 27.22 -7.94 -5.53
CA LEU A 85 27.62 -8.75 -4.39
C LEU A 85 26.92 -8.29 -3.10
N LEU A 86 26.96 -6.99 -2.79
CA LEU A 86 26.27 -6.42 -1.63
C LEU A 86 24.76 -6.66 -1.69
N TRP A 87 24.15 -6.51 -2.86
CA TRP A 87 22.73 -6.76 -3.09
C TRP A 87 22.37 -8.22 -2.80
N ALA A 88 23.16 -9.17 -3.32
CA ALA A 88 22.96 -10.59 -3.09
C ALA A 88 23.08 -10.97 -1.60
N LEU A 89 24.08 -10.41 -0.90
CA LEU A 89 24.31 -10.61 0.53
C LEU A 89 23.19 -10.01 1.39
N MET A 90 22.79 -8.77 1.10
CA MET A 90 21.68 -8.12 1.77
C MET A 90 20.36 -8.87 1.55
N ALA A 91 20.07 -9.32 0.33
CA ALA A 91 18.89 -10.12 0.02
C ALA A 91 18.89 -11.45 0.79
N TYR A 92 20.06 -12.09 0.93
CA TYR A 92 20.20 -13.33 1.70
C TYR A 92 19.92 -13.09 3.20
N GLY A 93 20.50 -12.03 3.78
CA GLY A 93 20.30 -11.68 5.19
C GLY A 93 18.86 -11.22 5.49
N SER A 94 18.25 -10.48 4.55
CA SER A 94 16.90 -9.93 4.73
C SER A 94 15.78 -10.91 4.38
N ARG A 95 16.07 -12.09 3.80
CA ARG A 95 15.05 -13.08 3.38
C ARG A 95 14.02 -13.38 4.46
N ARG A 96 14.40 -13.33 5.74
CA ARG A 96 13.47 -13.56 6.86
C ARG A 96 12.34 -12.53 6.90
N PHE A 97 12.60 -11.28 6.54
CA PHE A 97 11.60 -10.21 6.52
C PHE A 97 10.62 -10.30 5.34
N THR A 98 10.85 -11.22 4.39
CA THR A 98 9.97 -11.45 3.23
C THR A 98 8.84 -12.43 3.49
N ALA A 99 8.86 -13.10 4.64
CA ALA A 99 7.81 -14.01 5.05
C ALA A 99 6.50 -13.26 5.31
N VAL A 100 5.37 -13.91 5.05
CA VAL A 100 4.01 -13.35 5.16
C VAL A 100 3.66 -12.78 6.54
N HIS A 101 4.27 -13.25 7.63
CA HIS A 101 4.02 -12.68 8.96
C HIS A 101 4.88 -11.43 9.26
N ARG A 102 5.96 -11.19 8.50
CA ARG A 102 6.90 -10.08 8.73
C ARG A 102 6.81 -8.97 7.69
N ALA A 103 6.31 -9.27 6.50
CA ALA A 103 6.17 -8.26 5.45
C ALA A 103 5.16 -7.18 5.85
N ASN A 104 4.02 -7.58 6.43
CA ASN A 104 3.09 -6.71 7.16
C ASN A 104 2.45 -7.49 8.32
N GLU A 105 3.02 -7.33 9.52
CA GLU A 105 2.57 -8.03 10.73
C GLU A 105 1.13 -7.69 11.13
N LYS A 106 0.75 -6.41 11.04
CA LYS A 106 -0.59 -5.94 11.42
C LYS A 106 -1.66 -6.55 10.51
N SER A 107 -1.45 -6.48 9.20
CA SER A 107 -2.39 -7.02 8.22
C SER A 107 -2.49 -8.55 8.33
N PHE A 108 -1.36 -9.25 8.55
CA PHE A 108 -1.35 -10.70 8.74
C PHE A 108 -2.17 -11.14 9.96
N TYR A 109 -1.97 -10.53 11.13
CA TYR A 109 -2.70 -10.93 12.33
C TYR A 109 -4.17 -10.50 12.30
N ALA A 110 -4.49 -9.36 11.68
CA ALA A 110 -5.86 -8.96 11.43
C ALA A 110 -6.58 -9.99 10.54
N LEU A 111 -5.94 -10.45 9.45
CA LEU A 111 -6.51 -11.47 8.58
C LEU A 111 -6.72 -12.80 9.32
N LEU A 112 -5.77 -13.23 10.15
CA LEU A 112 -5.93 -14.44 10.97
C LEU A 112 -7.09 -14.33 11.96
N ASN A 113 -7.34 -13.13 12.50
CA ASN A 113 -8.48 -12.89 13.39
C ASN A 113 -9.81 -13.05 12.63
N HIS A 114 -9.95 -12.44 11.45
CA HIS A 114 -11.13 -12.59 10.61
C HIS A 114 -11.32 -14.04 10.15
N LEU A 115 -10.25 -14.73 9.78
CA LEU A 115 -10.29 -16.15 9.42
C LEU A 115 -10.74 -17.04 10.58
N SER A 116 -10.38 -16.69 11.81
CA SER A 116 -10.85 -17.41 13.00
C SER A 116 -12.35 -17.25 13.22
N THR A 117 -12.88 -16.03 13.01
CA THR A 117 -14.32 -15.75 13.05
C THR A 117 -15.05 -16.51 11.93
N LEU A 118 -14.52 -16.53 10.71
CA LEU A 118 -15.08 -17.29 9.60
C LEU A 118 -15.13 -18.79 9.91
N ASN A 119 -14.04 -19.36 10.45
CA ASN A 119 -14.00 -20.77 10.84
C ASN A 119 -15.05 -21.11 11.90
N TYR A 120 -15.26 -20.25 12.89
CA TYR A 120 -16.30 -20.44 13.89
C TYR A 120 -17.70 -20.57 13.26
N TYR A 121 -18.01 -19.77 12.23
CA TYR A 121 -19.28 -19.88 11.52
C TYR A 121 -19.36 -21.11 10.62
N ILE A 122 -18.27 -21.49 9.96
CA ILE A 122 -18.22 -22.71 9.16
C ILE A 122 -18.47 -23.95 10.03
N ASP A 123 -17.92 -24.00 11.24
CA ASP A 123 -18.05 -25.14 12.16
C ASP A 123 -19.45 -25.22 12.81
N THR A 124 -20.21 -24.12 12.83
CA THR A 124 -21.53 -24.05 13.48
C THR A 124 -22.72 -24.17 12.52
N LEU A 125 -22.50 -23.91 11.23
CA LEU A 125 -23.54 -23.97 10.20
C LEU A 125 -23.66 -25.38 9.57
N PRO A 126 -24.83 -25.75 9.00
CA PRO A 126 -24.99 -27.01 8.27
C PRO A 126 -24.04 -27.12 7.07
N ASN A 127 -23.52 -28.33 6.83
CA ASN A 127 -22.52 -28.58 5.77
C ASN A 127 -22.97 -28.20 4.34
N GLU A 128 -24.27 -28.24 4.05
CA GLU A 128 -24.78 -27.90 2.70
C GLU A 128 -24.60 -26.41 2.39
N ASP A 129 -24.71 -25.55 3.41
CA ASP A 129 -24.67 -24.10 3.28
C ASP A 129 -23.23 -23.54 3.31
N THR A 130 -22.26 -24.32 3.76
CA THR A 130 -20.87 -23.85 3.95
C THR A 130 -19.98 -24.07 2.74
N LYS A 131 -20.46 -24.69 1.65
CA LYS A 131 -19.65 -25.05 0.49
C LYS A 131 -18.93 -23.85 -0.15
N GLU A 132 -19.60 -22.72 -0.32
CA GLU A 132 -18.99 -21.47 -0.84
C GLU A 132 -17.94 -20.92 0.14
N LEU A 133 -18.24 -20.91 1.44
CA LEU A 133 -17.33 -20.43 2.49
C LEU A 133 -16.05 -21.27 2.61
N LEU A 134 -16.19 -22.59 2.47
CA LEU A 134 -15.06 -23.54 2.47
C LEU A 134 -14.09 -23.25 1.31
N GLN A 135 -14.61 -22.89 0.13
CA GLN A 135 -13.77 -22.54 -1.03
C GLN A 135 -12.91 -21.30 -0.75
N TYR A 136 -13.51 -20.23 -0.21
CA TYR A 136 -12.75 -19.03 0.15
C TYR A 136 -11.73 -19.31 1.27
N ARG A 137 -12.15 -20.02 2.33
CA ARG A 137 -11.24 -20.42 3.42
C ARG A 137 -10.03 -21.19 2.89
N ASP A 138 -10.26 -22.17 2.04
CA ASP A 138 -9.20 -23.04 1.51
C ASP A 138 -8.26 -22.25 0.58
N ALA A 139 -8.81 -21.36 -0.26
CA ALA A 139 -8.01 -20.45 -1.08
C ALA A 139 -7.11 -19.55 -0.23
N ILE A 140 -7.66 -18.92 0.81
CA ILE A 140 -6.91 -18.07 1.76
C ILE A 140 -5.81 -18.88 2.45
N CYS A 141 -6.15 -20.07 2.97
CA CYS A 141 -5.20 -20.92 3.70
C CYS A 141 -4.07 -21.42 2.78
N LEU A 142 -4.39 -21.73 1.53
CA LEU A 142 -3.41 -22.16 0.53
C LEU A 142 -2.47 -21.02 0.17
N ALA A 143 -3.01 -19.83 -0.12
CA ALA A 143 -2.21 -18.65 -0.45
C ALA A 143 -1.28 -18.24 0.72
N LEU A 144 -1.75 -18.29 1.97
CA LEU A 144 -0.93 -18.01 3.16
C LEU A 144 0.24 -18.99 3.37
N LYS A 145 0.20 -20.18 2.77
CA LYS A 145 1.30 -21.17 2.83
C LYS A 145 2.25 -21.06 1.65
N GLN A 146 1.89 -20.32 0.60
CA GLN A 146 2.70 -20.23 -0.61
C GLN A 146 3.85 -19.24 -0.46
N ARG A 147 4.98 -19.62 -1.07
CA ARG A 147 6.12 -18.72 -1.27
C ARG A 147 5.78 -17.72 -2.36
N SER A 148 5.69 -16.45 -2.01
CA SER A 148 5.38 -15.38 -2.96
C SER A 148 6.23 -14.14 -2.70
N THR A 149 6.48 -13.38 -3.75
CA THR A 149 7.06 -12.02 -3.67
C THR A 149 5.98 -10.96 -3.49
N SER A 150 4.71 -11.29 -3.71
CA SER A 150 3.57 -10.37 -3.60
C SER A 150 3.43 -9.78 -2.19
N TRP A 151 3.92 -10.47 -1.15
CA TRP A 151 3.97 -9.97 0.23
C TRP A 151 4.81 -8.69 0.36
N ILE A 152 5.94 -8.59 -0.35
CA ILE A 152 6.82 -7.42 -0.28
C ILE A 152 6.21 -6.22 -0.99
N VAL A 153 5.56 -6.48 -2.12
CA VAL A 153 4.90 -5.47 -2.96
C VAL A 153 3.59 -5.01 -2.30
N GLY A 154 2.97 -5.83 -1.45
CA GLY A 154 1.74 -5.54 -0.71
C GLY A 154 0.47 -6.10 -1.37
N ILE A 155 0.52 -6.39 -2.67
CA ILE A 155 -0.62 -6.88 -3.47
C ILE A 155 -1.15 -8.21 -2.93
N GLY A 156 -0.28 -9.10 -2.41
CA GLY A 156 -0.72 -10.38 -1.86
C GLY A 156 -1.67 -10.24 -0.67
N TYR A 157 -1.54 -9.17 0.13
CA TYR A 157 -2.50 -8.92 1.21
C TYR A 157 -3.82 -8.38 0.68
N ILE A 158 -3.80 -7.56 -0.38
CA ILE A 158 -5.02 -7.06 -1.01
C ILE A 158 -5.84 -8.22 -1.59
N GLU A 159 -5.21 -9.15 -2.30
CA GLU A 159 -5.85 -10.35 -2.81
C GLU A 159 -6.46 -11.21 -1.68
N LEU A 160 -5.75 -11.36 -0.56
CA LEU A 160 -6.26 -12.11 0.59
C LEU A 160 -7.42 -11.42 1.30
N TRP A 161 -7.38 -10.09 1.41
CA TRP A 161 -8.47 -9.31 1.99
C TRP A 161 -9.69 -9.31 1.08
N ASP A 162 -9.53 -9.23 -0.23
CA ASP A 162 -10.62 -9.35 -1.20
C ASP A 162 -11.31 -10.72 -1.11
N LEU A 163 -10.54 -11.81 -0.95
CA LEU A 163 -11.08 -13.14 -0.68
C LEU A 163 -11.80 -13.23 0.67
N MET A 164 -11.27 -12.58 1.71
CA MET A 164 -11.90 -12.54 3.03
C MET A 164 -13.22 -11.77 2.99
N ASP A 165 -13.22 -10.59 2.37
CA ASP A 165 -14.40 -9.73 2.19
C ASP A 165 -15.48 -10.49 1.40
N SER A 166 -15.10 -11.17 0.33
CA SER A 166 -15.99 -12.05 -0.45
C SER A 166 -16.59 -13.19 0.39
N ALA A 167 -15.79 -13.77 1.31
CA ALA A 167 -16.27 -14.81 2.22
C ALA A 167 -17.25 -14.25 3.26
N GLU A 168 -17.00 -13.06 3.80
CA GLU A 168 -17.90 -12.38 4.74
C GLU A 168 -19.21 -11.94 4.07
N GLU A 169 -19.15 -11.57 2.80
CA GLU A 169 -20.33 -11.30 1.96
C GLU A 169 -21.15 -12.57 1.72
N ALA A 170 -20.51 -13.68 1.37
CA ALA A 170 -21.18 -14.98 1.21
C ALA A 170 -21.83 -15.45 2.52
N LEU A 171 -21.19 -15.14 3.66
CA LEU A 171 -21.68 -15.51 4.98
C LEU A 171 -23.03 -14.85 5.31
N ILE A 172 -23.36 -13.69 4.73
CA ILE A 172 -24.68 -13.03 4.91
C ILE A 172 -25.82 -13.93 4.43
N ALA A 173 -25.60 -14.74 3.40
CA ALA A 173 -26.64 -15.60 2.84
C ALA A 173 -27.06 -16.71 3.81
N VAL A 174 -26.14 -17.21 4.63
CA VAL A 174 -26.30 -18.43 5.44
C VAL A 174 -26.26 -18.17 6.95
N ALA A 175 -25.77 -17.02 7.40
CA ALA A 175 -25.66 -16.70 8.81
C ALA A 175 -27.03 -16.54 9.51
N PRO A 176 -27.08 -16.71 10.85
CA PRO A 176 -28.27 -16.43 11.64
C PRO A 176 -28.73 -14.99 11.50
N ALA A 177 -30.06 -14.77 11.47
CA ALA A 177 -30.64 -13.44 11.26
C ALA A 177 -30.15 -12.37 12.26
N GLY A 178 -29.99 -12.73 13.54
CA GLY A 178 -29.47 -11.81 14.55
C GLY A 178 -28.05 -11.30 14.25
N LYS A 179 -27.19 -12.16 13.71
CA LYS A 179 -25.85 -11.75 13.26
C LYS A 179 -25.95 -10.80 12.07
N VAL A 180 -26.74 -11.16 11.05
CA VAL A 180 -26.92 -10.35 9.83
C VAL A 180 -27.45 -8.95 10.16
N ILE A 181 -28.36 -8.84 11.14
CA ILE A 181 -28.89 -7.55 11.60
C ILE A 181 -27.82 -6.74 12.34
N ALA A 182 -27.05 -7.36 13.26
CA ALA A 182 -25.96 -6.67 13.96
C ALA A 182 -24.90 -6.14 13.00
N ASP A 183 -24.53 -6.97 12.03
CA ASP A 183 -23.63 -6.67 10.92
C ASP A 183 -24.17 -5.52 10.04
N ALA A 184 -25.48 -5.48 9.79
CA ALA A 184 -26.11 -4.39 9.04
C ALA A 184 -26.15 -3.06 9.82
N ILE A 185 -26.34 -3.10 11.14
CA ILE A 185 -26.21 -1.90 11.99
C ILE A 185 -24.78 -1.35 11.91
N TYR A 186 -23.78 -2.24 11.94
CA TYR A 186 -22.39 -1.85 11.76
C TYR A 186 -22.14 -1.22 10.39
N ASP A 187 -22.64 -1.83 9.31
CA ASP A 187 -22.50 -1.28 7.96
C ASP A 187 -23.23 0.06 7.77
N GLU A 188 -24.37 0.30 8.44
CA GLU A 188 -24.99 1.63 8.46
C GLU A 188 -24.06 2.68 9.09
N MET A 189 -23.39 2.34 10.20
CA MET A 189 -22.41 3.25 10.81
C MET A 189 -21.21 3.53 9.91
N ARG A 190 -20.77 2.56 9.11
CA ARG A 190 -19.69 2.74 8.12
C ARG A 190 -20.12 3.60 6.93
N LEU A 191 -21.40 3.60 6.58
CA LEU A 191 -21.96 4.43 5.50
C LEU A 191 -22.18 5.88 5.95
N ASN A 192 -22.47 6.09 7.24
CA ASN A 192 -22.74 7.41 7.79
C ASN A 192 -21.52 8.34 7.63
N ASP A 193 -21.72 9.47 6.95
CA ASP A 193 -20.69 10.48 6.63
C ASP A 193 -19.48 9.93 5.84
N SER A 194 -19.64 8.74 5.24
CA SER A 194 -18.61 8.15 4.39
C SER A 194 -18.45 8.91 3.07
N LYS A 195 -17.23 8.88 2.52
CA LYS A 195 -16.93 9.43 1.18
C LYS A 195 -17.35 8.49 0.04
N ILE A 196 -18.15 7.47 0.33
CA ILE A 196 -18.70 6.55 -0.66
C ILE A 196 -19.72 7.32 -1.52
N MET A 197 -19.61 7.16 -2.83
CA MET A 197 -20.56 7.76 -3.76
C MET A 197 -21.97 7.19 -3.50
N ASN A 198 -22.95 8.09 -3.37
CA ASN A 198 -24.35 7.75 -3.05
C ASN A 198 -24.51 6.99 -1.71
N SER A 199 -23.67 7.27 -0.71
CA SER A 199 -23.72 6.61 0.61
C SER A 199 -25.11 6.59 1.26
N GLU A 200 -25.86 7.69 1.20
CA GLU A 200 -27.23 7.77 1.73
C GLU A 200 -28.21 6.87 0.94
N GLU A 201 -28.01 6.72 -0.37
CA GLU A 201 -28.82 5.78 -1.18
C GLU A 201 -28.58 4.34 -0.73
N TRP A 202 -27.32 3.97 -0.49
CA TRP A 202 -26.95 2.66 0.03
C TRP A 202 -27.49 2.43 1.45
N ALA A 203 -27.44 3.44 2.32
CA ALA A 203 -28.03 3.38 3.66
C ALA A 203 -29.55 3.16 3.59
N ASN A 204 -30.25 3.83 2.68
CA ASN A 204 -31.69 3.64 2.46
C ASN A 204 -32.03 2.22 1.95
N LYS A 205 -31.20 1.65 1.06
CA LYS A 205 -31.35 0.24 0.63
C LYS A 205 -31.11 -0.73 1.78
N LEU A 206 -30.08 -0.49 2.61
CA LEU A 206 -29.79 -1.28 3.81
C LEU A 206 -30.96 -1.28 4.78
N ARG A 207 -31.51 -0.10 5.13
CA ARG A 207 -32.68 0.03 6.02
C ARG A 207 -33.89 -0.74 5.48
N SER A 208 -34.12 -0.66 4.17
CA SER A 208 -35.21 -1.38 3.50
C SER A 208 -35.03 -2.89 3.57
N ALA A 209 -33.80 -3.37 3.39
CA ALA A 209 -33.47 -4.79 3.51
C ALA A 209 -33.61 -5.30 4.96
N VAL A 210 -33.13 -4.55 5.96
CA VAL A 210 -33.32 -4.90 7.38
C VAL A 210 -34.79 -5.00 7.73
N LYS A 211 -35.63 -4.06 7.26
CA LYS A 211 -37.09 -4.12 7.44
C LYS A 211 -37.71 -5.41 6.87
N GLY A 212 -37.16 -5.93 5.77
CA GLY A 212 -37.57 -7.19 5.16
C GLY A 212 -37.13 -8.44 5.94
N LEU A 213 -36.11 -8.34 6.80
CA LEU A 213 -35.67 -9.41 7.69
C LEU A 213 -36.41 -9.39 9.02
N ASP A 214 -36.44 -8.23 9.68
CA ASP A 214 -37.14 -8.00 10.94
C ASP A 214 -37.59 -6.54 11.03
N SER A 215 -38.90 -6.34 11.07
CA SER A 215 -39.51 -5.02 11.18
C SER A 215 -39.15 -4.29 12.48
N THR A 216 -38.83 -5.01 13.56
CA THR A 216 -38.49 -4.42 14.86
C THR A 216 -37.06 -3.91 14.90
N ALA A 217 -36.16 -4.53 14.14
CA ALA A 217 -34.74 -4.17 14.07
C ALA A 217 -34.49 -2.78 13.47
N VAL A 218 -35.45 -2.25 12.71
CA VAL A 218 -35.38 -0.89 12.14
C VAL A 218 -35.28 0.19 13.23
N SER A 219 -35.75 -0.09 14.44
CA SER A 219 -35.64 0.84 15.58
C SER A 219 -34.20 1.13 16.02
N TYR A 220 -33.25 0.26 15.65
CA TYR A 220 -31.82 0.43 15.94
C TYR A 220 -31.07 1.18 14.83
N LEU A 221 -31.75 1.54 13.73
CA LEU A 221 -31.16 2.23 12.58
C LEU A 221 -31.51 3.72 12.58
N LYS A 222 -30.71 4.52 11.89
CA LYS A 222 -30.99 5.95 11.70
C LYS A 222 -32.26 6.15 10.85
N PRO A 223 -33.11 7.16 11.14
CA PRO A 223 -34.28 7.46 10.30
C PRO A 223 -33.88 7.78 8.86
N ALA A 224 -34.62 7.25 7.88
CA ALA A 224 -34.36 7.50 6.47
C ALA A 224 -34.56 8.98 6.12
N VAL A 225 -33.56 9.60 5.50
CA VAL A 225 -33.63 10.99 5.01
C VAL A 225 -33.96 10.97 3.52
N GLY A 226 -35.09 11.60 3.14
CA GLY A 226 -35.49 11.76 1.74
C GLY A 226 -35.87 10.45 1.03
N ALA A 227 -37.06 9.92 1.31
CA ALA A 227 -37.54 8.68 0.69
C ALA A 227 -37.97 8.90 -0.76
N GLN A 228 -37.11 8.51 -1.72
CA GLN A 228 -37.49 8.06 -3.07
C GLN A 228 -36.32 7.26 -3.66
N SER A 229 -36.32 5.94 -3.46
CA SER A 229 -35.43 5.02 -4.18
C SER A 229 -36.26 4.18 -5.18
N PRO A 230 -36.00 4.24 -6.50
CA PRO A 230 -36.80 3.56 -7.53
C PRO A 230 -36.67 2.03 -7.56
N ILE A 231 -35.72 1.44 -6.84
CA ILE A 231 -35.31 0.05 -7.07
C ILE A 231 -36.22 -0.97 -6.38
N ALA A 232 -37.03 -0.57 -5.40
CA ALA A 232 -38.06 -1.45 -4.81
C ALA A 232 -39.31 -1.61 -5.69
N GLY A 233 -39.51 -0.73 -6.69
CA GLY A 233 -40.71 -0.73 -7.55
C GLY A 233 -40.65 -1.67 -8.76
N ALA A 234 -39.46 -2.08 -9.20
CA ALA A 234 -39.30 -2.86 -10.44
C ALA A 234 -39.67 -4.35 -10.31
N VAL A 235 -39.83 -4.87 -9.08
CA VAL A 235 -40.22 -6.28 -8.85
C VAL A 235 -41.74 -6.43 -8.65
N MET A 236 -42.52 -5.34 -8.65
CA MET A 236 -43.97 -5.37 -8.40
C MET A 236 -44.87 -5.12 -9.63
N GLN A 237 -44.32 -4.91 -10.83
CA GLN A 237 -45.14 -4.65 -12.02
C GLN A 237 -45.07 -5.78 -13.04
N GLN A 238 -45.75 -6.87 -12.73
CA GLN A 238 -46.30 -7.75 -13.76
C GLN A 238 -47.62 -8.38 -13.34
N GLN A 239 -48.63 -7.56 -13.05
CA GLN A 239 -50.00 -8.05 -13.05
C GLN A 239 -51.02 -6.94 -13.33
N ALA A 240 -51.76 -7.07 -14.44
CA ALA A 240 -53.15 -6.62 -14.59
C ALA A 240 -53.80 -7.21 -15.87
N PRO A 241 -55.14 -7.38 -15.98
CA PRO A 241 -56.16 -7.23 -14.94
C PRO A 241 -57.14 -8.43 -14.75
N ALA A 242 -57.57 -8.53 -13.49
CA ALA A 242 -58.80 -9.04 -12.87
C ALA A 242 -59.85 -9.89 -13.63
N THR A 243 -60.33 -10.93 -12.94
CA THR A 243 -61.78 -11.02 -12.64
C THR A 243 -62.02 -11.70 -11.28
N ASP A 244 -63.06 -11.22 -10.61
CA ASP A 244 -63.59 -11.51 -9.29
C ASP A 244 -63.59 -12.98 -8.85
N GLN A 245 -63.34 -13.24 -7.55
CA GLN A 245 -64.40 -13.62 -6.61
C GLN A 245 -63.89 -13.67 -5.15
N ALA A 246 -64.77 -13.21 -4.27
CA ALA A 246 -64.62 -13.17 -2.82
C ALA A 246 -64.63 -14.57 -2.18
N GLY A 247 -63.87 -14.71 -1.08
CA GLY A 247 -64.21 -15.65 -0.01
C GLY A 247 -63.08 -16.56 0.48
N LYS A 248 -62.87 -16.47 1.80
CA LYS A 248 -62.21 -17.41 2.74
C LYS A 248 -60.71 -17.21 3.03
N SER A 249 -60.49 -16.85 4.30
CA SER A 249 -59.27 -17.04 5.07
C SER A 249 -58.61 -18.41 4.87
N THR A 250 -57.31 -18.40 5.14
CA THR A 250 -56.42 -19.48 5.64
C THR A 250 -55.42 -20.01 4.60
N ALA A 251 -54.21 -19.44 4.63
CA ALA A 251 -52.90 -20.12 4.59
C ALA A 251 -51.84 -19.09 4.18
N GLN A 252 -51.14 -18.51 5.16
CA GLN A 252 -49.91 -17.76 4.90
C GLN A 252 -48.88 -18.74 4.32
N GLN A 253 -48.61 -18.63 3.02
CA GLN A 253 -47.72 -19.53 2.30
C GLN A 253 -46.28 -19.41 2.87
N PRO A 254 -45.64 -20.49 3.33
CA PRO A 254 -44.27 -20.46 3.86
C PRO A 254 -43.19 -20.05 2.81
N GLY A 255 -43.55 -19.99 1.52
CA GLY A 255 -42.65 -19.63 0.43
C GLY A 255 -42.44 -18.12 0.19
N THR A 256 -43.38 -17.25 0.58
CA THR A 256 -43.25 -15.80 0.34
C THR A 256 -42.33 -15.12 1.35
N ALA A 257 -42.39 -15.55 2.63
CA ALA A 257 -41.52 -15.03 3.69
C ALA A 257 -40.05 -15.43 3.48
N THR A 258 -39.79 -16.64 2.99
CA THR A 258 -38.44 -17.12 2.68
C THR A 258 -37.84 -16.40 1.48
N LEU A 259 -38.61 -16.20 0.39
CA LEU A 259 -38.16 -15.42 -0.77
C LEU A 259 -37.86 -13.94 -0.43
N GLN A 260 -38.67 -13.33 0.44
CA GLN A 260 -38.45 -11.96 0.89
C GLN A 260 -37.18 -11.84 1.75
N GLN A 261 -36.91 -12.82 2.63
CA GLN A 261 -35.68 -12.88 3.42
C GLN A 261 -34.44 -13.11 2.55
N THR A 262 -34.51 -14.01 1.56
CA THR A 262 -33.41 -14.23 0.61
C THR A 262 -33.13 -12.96 -0.20
N GLY A 263 -34.17 -12.27 -0.67
CA GLY A 263 -34.04 -10.98 -1.34
C GLY A 263 -33.37 -9.92 -0.45
N ALA A 264 -33.80 -9.80 0.82
CA ALA A 264 -33.18 -8.88 1.78
C ALA A 264 -31.70 -9.18 2.04
N ARG A 265 -31.33 -10.45 2.22
CA ARG A 265 -29.92 -10.86 2.40
C ARG A 265 -29.07 -10.54 1.17
N SER A 266 -29.62 -10.70 -0.03
CA SER A 266 -28.91 -10.36 -1.27
C SER A 266 -28.60 -8.86 -1.37
N VAL A 267 -29.53 -8.00 -0.95
CA VAL A 267 -29.31 -6.54 -0.91
C VAL A 267 -28.24 -6.18 0.12
N LEU A 268 -28.28 -6.78 1.31
CA LEU A 268 -27.24 -6.57 2.33
C LEU A 268 -25.86 -7.01 1.85
N ARG A 269 -25.77 -8.13 1.12
CA ARG A 269 -24.52 -8.58 0.48
C ARG A 269 -23.97 -7.53 -0.48
N VAL A 270 -24.81 -6.95 -1.33
CA VAL A 270 -24.40 -5.88 -2.27
C VAL A 270 -23.94 -4.61 -1.54
N VAL A 271 -24.63 -4.23 -0.45
CA VAL A 271 -24.22 -3.06 0.35
C VAL A 271 -22.85 -3.31 0.97
N ARG A 272 -22.64 -4.47 1.60
CA ARG A 272 -21.33 -4.84 2.18
C ARG A 272 -20.24 -4.86 1.11
N GLY A 273 -20.50 -5.46 -0.04
CA GLY A 273 -19.57 -5.46 -1.17
C GLY A 273 -19.21 -4.07 -1.69
N THR A 274 -20.15 -3.13 -1.67
CA THR A 274 -19.87 -1.73 -2.06
C THR A 274 -18.91 -1.05 -1.08
N ILE A 275 -19.09 -1.29 0.23
CA ILE A 275 -18.21 -0.73 1.26
C ILE A 275 -16.82 -1.37 1.19
N ASN A 276 -16.77 -2.69 1.02
CA ASN A 276 -15.51 -3.44 0.94
C ASN A 276 -14.73 -3.07 -0.33
N ASP A 277 -15.37 -3.02 -1.50
CA ASP A 277 -14.75 -2.58 -2.77
C ASP A 277 -14.16 -1.16 -2.66
N PHE A 278 -14.89 -0.23 -2.03
CA PHE A 278 -14.39 1.13 -1.78
C PHE A 278 -13.12 1.13 -0.90
N ASN A 279 -13.09 0.31 0.15
CA ASN A 279 -11.95 0.18 1.04
C ASN A 279 -10.76 -0.50 0.35
N THR A 280 -11.00 -1.60 -0.36
CA THR A 280 -9.98 -2.32 -1.14
C THR A 280 -9.34 -1.43 -2.18
N LYS A 281 -10.13 -0.65 -2.94
CA LYS A 281 -9.60 0.35 -3.89
C LYS A 281 -8.76 1.43 -3.22
N SER A 282 -9.17 1.90 -2.04
CA SER A 282 -8.42 2.91 -1.29
C SER A 282 -7.08 2.36 -0.76
N TRP A 283 -7.05 1.11 -0.30
CA TRP A 283 -5.81 0.43 0.08
C TRP A 283 -4.90 0.14 -1.11
N ASP A 284 -5.45 -0.36 -2.22
CA ASP A 284 -4.70 -0.62 -3.45
C ASP A 284 -4.05 0.68 -3.98
N ALA A 285 -4.77 1.79 -3.95
CA ALA A 285 -4.22 3.08 -4.37
C ALA A 285 -3.02 3.54 -3.52
N LEU A 286 -3.04 3.27 -2.20
CA LEU A 286 -1.90 3.56 -1.31
C LEU A 286 -0.69 2.68 -1.62
N ILE A 287 -0.91 1.38 -1.81
CA ILE A 287 0.15 0.41 -2.13
C ILE A 287 0.74 0.69 -3.51
N THR A 288 -0.10 0.98 -4.50
CA THR A 288 0.31 1.37 -5.85
C THR A 288 1.14 2.65 -5.83
N ALA A 289 0.74 3.67 -5.06
CA ALA A 289 1.54 4.89 -4.90
C ALA A 289 2.93 4.61 -4.31
N ARG A 290 3.02 3.75 -3.30
CA ARG A 290 4.29 3.30 -2.69
C ARG A 290 5.17 2.60 -3.71
N ASN A 291 4.61 1.66 -4.47
CA ASN A 291 5.35 0.87 -5.46
C ASN A 291 5.81 1.74 -6.64
N GLN A 292 4.99 2.70 -7.08
CA GLN A 292 5.35 3.66 -8.11
C GLN A 292 6.51 4.56 -7.67
N LEU A 293 6.57 4.98 -6.39
CA LEU A 293 7.71 5.74 -5.86
C LEU A 293 9.00 4.91 -5.91
N PHE A 294 8.96 3.64 -5.50
CA PHE A 294 10.14 2.76 -5.58
C PHE A 294 10.58 2.47 -7.02
N SER A 295 9.63 2.28 -7.93
CA SER A 295 9.92 2.14 -9.36
C SER A 295 10.59 3.39 -9.93
N THR A 296 10.04 4.58 -9.62
CA THR A 296 10.60 5.87 -10.04
C THR A 296 12.01 6.07 -9.47
N MET A 297 12.23 5.72 -8.20
CA MET A 297 13.56 5.78 -7.57
C MET A 297 14.58 4.90 -8.30
N THR A 298 14.18 3.69 -8.68
CA THR A 298 15.04 2.77 -9.46
C THR A 298 15.42 3.39 -10.80
N LEU A 299 14.44 3.94 -11.52
CA LEU A 299 14.64 4.54 -12.84
C LEU A 299 15.53 5.79 -12.78
N VAL A 300 15.28 6.68 -11.83
CA VAL A 300 16.10 7.88 -11.60
C VAL A 300 17.52 7.50 -11.19
N GLY A 301 17.67 6.53 -10.29
CA GLY A 301 18.98 6.04 -9.88
C GLY A 301 19.76 5.43 -11.05
N LEU A 302 19.10 4.65 -11.93
CA LEU A 302 19.74 4.06 -13.11
C LEU A 302 20.15 5.14 -14.11
N THR A 303 19.30 6.14 -14.30
CA THR A 303 19.60 7.30 -15.15
C THR A 303 20.82 8.06 -14.61
N MET A 304 20.86 8.30 -13.29
CA MET A 304 22.01 8.91 -12.62
C MET A 304 23.29 8.08 -12.80
N PHE A 305 23.21 6.75 -12.63
CA PHE A 305 24.33 5.85 -12.85
C PHE A 305 24.87 5.95 -14.28
N VAL A 306 23.99 5.98 -15.29
CA VAL A 306 24.39 6.13 -16.70
C VAL A 306 25.09 7.47 -16.94
N PHE A 307 24.58 8.58 -16.39
CA PHE A 307 25.24 9.88 -16.53
C PHE A 307 26.63 9.91 -15.90
N VAL A 308 26.78 9.31 -14.71
CA VAL A 308 28.08 9.19 -14.03
C VAL A 308 29.01 8.27 -14.81
N ALA A 309 28.51 7.17 -15.37
CA ALA A 309 29.29 6.27 -16.21
C ALA A 309 29.82 7.00 -17.45
N LEU A 310 28.99 7.81 -18.12
CA LEU A 310 29.43 8.64 -19.24
C LEU A 310 30.48 9.68 -18.81
N ALA A 311 30.30 10.34 -17.66
CA ALA A 311 31.27 11.29 -17.15
C ALA A 311 32.64 10.64 -16.87
N ILE A 312 32.65 9.41 -16.33
CA ILE A 312 33.87 8.63 -16.11
C ILE A 312 34.51 8.23 -17.44
N LEU A 313 33.73 7.74 -18.40
CA LEU A 313 34.23 7.34 -19.73
C LEU A 313 34.79 8.53 -20.54
N PHE A 314 34.23 9.73 -20.36
CA PHE A 314 34.74 10.96 -20.95
C PHE A 314 35.90 11.59 -20.17
N HIS A 315 36.41 10.92 -19.13
CA HIS A 315 37.57 11.37 -18.35
C HIS A 315 37.39 12.78 -17.79
N VAL A 316 36.18 13.08 -17.28
CA VAL A 316 35.88 14.38 -16.66
C VAL A 316 36.85 14.64 -15.52
N ASN A 317 37.42 15.84 -15.46
CA ASN A 317 38.37 16.24 -14.41
C ASN A 317 37.87 15.81 -13.01
N PRO A 318 38.67 15.08 -12.21
CA PRO A 318 38.29 14.61 -10.87
C PRO A 318 37.72 15.71 -9.97
N LEU A 319 38.21 16.95 -10.11
CA LEU A 319 37.75 18.10 -9.36
C LEU A 319 36.27 18.43 -9.66
N HIS A 320 35.83 18.28 -10.92
CA HIS A 320 34.43 18.49 -11.30
C HIS A 320 33.52 17.42 -10.68
N MET A 321 33.98 16.17 -10.64
CA MET A 321 33.26 15.06 -10.04
C MET A 321 33.15 15.21 -8.52
N GLU A 322 34.23 15.66 -7.86
CA GLU A 322 34.24 15.95 -6.42
C GLU A 322 33.22 17.03 -6.06
N VAL A 323 33.25 18.17 -6.75
CA VAL A 323 32.34 19.28 -6.48
C VAL A 323 30.88 18.92 -6.77
N ALA A 324 30.61 18.20 -7.87
CA ALA A 324 29.26 17.71 -8.17
C ALA A 324 28.75 16.79 -7.05
N THR A 325 29.63 15.95 -6.49
CA THR A 325 29.31 15.07 -5.36
C THR A 325 29.00 15.87 -4.09
N ILE A 326 29.77 16.92 -3.80
CA ILE A 326 29.52 17.82 -2.67
C ILE A 326 28.16 18.51 -2.80
N PHE A 327 27.85 19.09 -3.96
CA PHE A 327 26.56 19.74 -4.19
C PHE A 327 25.40 18.75 -4.12
N ALA A 328 25.55 17.56 -4.68
CA ALA A 328 24.54 16.51 -4.57
C ALA A 328 24.30 16.09 -3.12
N PHE A 329 25.36 15.95 -2.32
CA PHE A 329 25.24 15.58 -0.92
C PHE A 329 24.53 16.66 -0.09
N ILE A 330 24.89 17.93 -0.29
CA ILE A 330 24.27 19.06 0.42
C ILE A 330 22.79 19.19 0.04
N GLY A 331 22.46 19.05 -1.24
CA GLY A 331 21.08 18.98 -1.72
C GLY A 331 20.29 17.83 -1.10
N ALA A 332 20.88 16.63 -1.08
CA ALA A 332 20.26 15.44 -0.50
C ALA A 332 19.97 15.60 1.00
N LEU A 333 20.91 16.18 1.75
CA LEU A 333 20.74 16.48 3.18
C LEU A 333 19.64 17.51 3.41
N ALA A 334 19.65 18.62 2.68
CA ALA A 334 18.62 19.65 2.78
C ALA A 334 17.23 19.07 2.50
N GLY A 335 17.10 18.29 1.42
CA GLY A 335 15.88 17.60 1.05
C GLY A 335 15.41 16.60 2.11
N LEU A 336 16.33 15.80 2.68
CA LEU A 336 16.04 14.82 3.73
C LEU A 336 15.52 15.50 5.00
N ILE A 337 16.18 16.56 5.47
CA ILE A 337 15.78 17.30 6.67
C ILE A 337 14.41 17.95 6.45
N GLY A 338 14.19 18.58 5.30
CA GLY A 338 12.89 19.14 4.93
C GLY A 338 11.79 18.08 4.95
N ARG A 339 12.07 16.87 4.42
CA ARG A 339 11.12 15.76 4.41
C ARG A 339 10.82 15.24 5.81
N LEU A 340 11.84 15.06 6.65
CA LEU A 340 11.70 14.63 8.04
C LEU A 340 10.85 15.62 8.85
N SER A 341 11.06 16.93 8.64
CA SER A 341 10.27 17.97 9.31
C SER A 341 8.79 17.93 8.92
N ILE A 342 8.48 17.66 7.64
CA ILE A 342 7.10 17.55 7.17
C ILE A 342 6.47 16.26 7.73
N GLU A 343 7.18 15.13 7.66
CA GLU A 343 6.63 13.84 8.11
C GLU A 343 6.46 13.78 9.64
N SER A 344 7.27 14.51 10.42
CA SER A 344 7.13 14.57 11.88
C SER A 344 5.89 15.32 12.35
N GLN A 345 5.28 16.15 11.50
CA GLN A 345 4.08 16.92 11.82
C GLN A 345 2.78 16.19 11.46
N LEU A 346 2.86 15.05 10.78
CA LEU A 346 1.69 14.32 10.33
C LEU A 346 1.16 13.41 11.43
N ASP A 347 -0.15 13.46 11.62
CA ASP A 347 -0.83 12.53 12.51
C ASP A 347 -0.82 11.12 11.91
N LYS A 348 -0.47 10.13 12.73
CA LYS A 348 -0.23 8.74 12.32
C LYS A 348 -1.32 7.82 12.87
N MET A 349 -2.57 8.21 12.70
CA MET A 349 -3.73 7.42 13.16
C MET A 349 -3.95 6.14 12.35
N MET A 350 -3.49 6.08 11.08
CA MET A 350 -3.71 4.93 10.21
C MET A 350 -2.41 4.42 9.59
N ASP A 351 -2.31 3.10 9.42
CA ASP A 351 -1.19 2.47 8.71
C ASP A 351 -1.14 2.98 7.26
N ASP A 352 0.05 3.36 6.82
CA ASP A 352 0.29 3.95 5.51
C ASP A 352 1.01 3.00 4.56
N TYR A 353 1.09 1.71 4.89
CA TYR A 353 1.80 0.69 4.12
C TYR A 353 3.24 1.13 3.78
N ARG A 354 3.90 1.86 4.70
CA ARG A 354 5.28 2.35 4.56
C ARG A 354 5.47 3.39 3.43
N LEU A 355 4.39 4.04 2.99
CA LEU A 355 4.45 5.11 1.98
C LEU A 355 5.27 6.32 2.47
N SER A 356 5.18 6.67 3.77
CA SER A 356 6.09 7.64 4.41
C SER A 356 7.56 7.27 4.27
N THR A 357 7.90 6.01 4.55
CA THR A 357 9.27 5.51 4.40
C THR A 357 9.74 5.56 2.95
N ALA A 358 8.87 5.22 1.99
CA ALA A 358 9.20 5.34 0.56
C ALA A 358 9.54 6.80 0.19
N ARG A 359 8.70 7.77 0.58
CA ARG A 359 8.96 9.21 0.35
C ARG A 359 10.28 9.65 0.99
N LEU A 360 10.58 9.17 2.20
CA LEU A 360 11.83 9.48 2.90
C LEU A 360 13.07 8.98 2.15
N LEU A 361 12.98 7.83 1.46
CA LEU A 361 14.10 7.25 0.71
C LEU A 361 14.28 7.89 -0.68
N VAL A 362 13.19 8.27 -1.35
CA VAL A 362 13.25 8.87 -2.70
C VAL A 362 13.69 10.33 -2.66
N THR A 363 13.27 11.08 -1.62
CA THR A 363 13.51 12.53 -1.55
C THR A 363 14.99 12.92 -1.64
N PRO A 364 15.92 12.30 -0.89
CA PRO A 364 17.34 12.67 -0.95
C PRO A 364 17.95 12.50 -2.35
N LEU A 365 17.55 11.44 -3.08
CA LEU A 365 18.02 11.20 -4.45
C LEU A 365 17.60 12.33 -5.39
N LEU A 366 16.32 12.69 -5.38
CA LEU A 366 15.80 13.79 -6.21
C LEU A 366 16.42 15.13 -5.80
N SER A 367 16.65 15.33 -4.51
CA SER A 367 17.19 16.58 -3.94
C SER A 367 18.65 16.78 -4.28
N GLY A 368 19.46 15.72 -4.27
CA GLY A 368 20.84 15.80 -4.72
C GLY A 368 20.96 16.12 -6.21
N LEU A 369 20.12 15.52 -7.06
CA LEU A 369 20.08 15.83 -8.49
C LEU A 369 19.63 17.28 -8.75
N ALA A 370 18.57 17.73 -8.06
CA ALA A 370 18.08 19.10 -8.16
C ALA A 370 19.15 20.13 -7.75
N ALA A 371 19.93 19.83 -6.72
CA ALA A 371 21.01 20.70 -6.25
C ALA A 371 22.13 20.87 -7.28
N VAL A 372 22.60 19.78 -7.90
CA VAL A 372 23.62 19.86 -8.96
C VAL A 372 23.10 20.67 -10.14
N LEU A 373 21.88 20.39 -10.60
CA LEU A 373 21.25 21.13 -11.70
C LEU A 373 21.04 22.62 -11.36
N GLY A 374 20.61 22.92 -10.14
CA GLY A 374 20.39 24.29 -9.67
C GLY A 374 21.66 25.13 -9.70
N VAL A 375 22.78 24.59 -9.20
CA VAL A 375 24.07 25.29 -9.24
C VAL A 375 24.52 25.53 -10.68
N LEU A 376 24.37 24.54 -11.57
CA LEU A 376 24.70 24.69 -12.99
C LEU A 376 23.87 25.81 -13.66
N ILE A 377 22.57 25.89 -13.37
CA ILE A 377 21.68 26.92 -13.94
C ILE A 377 22.05 28.33 -13.44
N VAL A 378 22.34 28.47 -12.13
CA VAL A 378 22.62 29.77 -11.51
C VAL A 378 24.01 30.27 -11.86
N ALA A 379 24.98 29.38 -12.04
CA ALA A 379 26.31 29.77 -12.48
C ALA A 379 26.30 30.49 -13.84
N LYS A 380 25.27 30.27 -14.68
CA LYS A 380 25.09 30.94 -15.99
C LYS A 380 26.34 30.83 -16.89
N THR A 381 27.23 29.86 -16.64
CA THR A 381 28.45 29.68 -17.42
C THR A 381 28.31 28.45 -18.30
N THR A 382 28.72 28.59 -19.57
CA THR A 382 29.04 27.46 -20.44
C THR A 382 30.41 26.86 -20.13
N ASP A 383 31.23 27.56 -19.35
CA ASP A 383 32.53 27.08 -18.87
C ASP A 383 32.37 26.37 -17.52
N LEU A 384 32.43 25.04 -17.53
CA LEU A 384 32.40 24.21 -16.33
C LEU A 384 33.55 24.56 -15.39
N ASN A 385 34.73 24.93 -15.90
CA ASN A 385 35.90 25.19 -15.04
C ASN A 385 35.66 26.35 -14.07
N ALA A 386 34.87 27.36 -14.47
CA ALA A 386 34.50 28.51 -13.63
C ALA A 386 33.56 28.13 -12.47
N ILE A 387 32.71 27.10 -12.65
CA ILE A 387 31.79 26.59 -11.62
C ILE A 387 32.55 25.83 -10.53
N TYR A 388 33.62 25.15 -10.96
CA TYR A 388 34.37 24.21 -10.14
C TYR A 388 35.61 24.80 -9.47
N THR A 389 36.04 26.02 -9.84
CA THR A 389 37.03 26.76 -9.04
C THR A 389 36.48 27.12 -7.66
N LEU A 390 36.75 26.24 -6.68
CA LEU A 390 36.34 26.31 -5.27
C LEU A 390 36.58 27.67 -4.57
N LYS A 391 37.48 28.51 -5.09
CA LYS A 391 38.04 29.65 -4.35
C LYS A 391 37.22 30.94 -4.39
N VAL A 392 36.28 31.12 -5.32
CA VAL A 392 35.63 32.44 -5.49
C VAL A 392 34.18 32.50 -4.98
N ASN A 393 33.39 31.41 -5.02
CA ASN A 393 31.96 31.46 -4.66
C ASN A 393 31.40 30.19 -3.96
N LEU A 394 32.23 29.44 -3.22
CA LEU A 394 31.81 28.15 -2.63
C LEU A 394 30.56 28.27 -1.74
N VAL A 395 30.54 29.22 -0.81
CA VAL A 395 29.42 29.39 0.13
C VAL A 395 28.13 29.72 -0.59
N SER A 396 28.18 30.59 -1.61
CA SER A 396 27.01 30.95 -2.42
C SER A 396 26.47 29.72 -3.17
N ASN A 397 27.35 28.94 -3.80
CA ASN A 397 26.97 27.72 -4.52
C ASN A 397 26.41 26.64 -3.59
N LEU A 398 26.91 26.54 -2.35
CA LEU A 398 26.36 25.63 -1.33
C LEU A 398 24.94 26.05 -0.90
N ILE A 399 24.70 27.35 -0.74
CA ILE A 399 23.36 27.87 -0.43
C ILE A 399 22.42 27.57 -1.59
N ILE A 400 22.84 27.82 -2.83
CA ILE A 400 22.05 27.49 -4.03
C ILE A 400 21.73 25.99 -4.07
N ALA A 401 22.73 25.13 -3.87
CA ALA A 401 22.54 23.68 -3.81
C ALA A 401 21.51 23.28 -2.75
N ALA A 402 21.59 23.85 -1.54
CA ALA A 402 20.63 23.58 -0.48
C ALA A 402 19.20 24.08 -0.83
N THR A 403 19.07 25.26 -1.42
CA THR A 403 17.78 25.83 -1.85
C THR A 403 17.11 24.96 -2.91
N PHE A 404 17.85 24.57 -3.95
CA PHE A 404 17.33 23.66 -4.98
C PHE A 404 17.11 22.24 -4.44
N GLY A 405 17.90 21.80 -3.47
CA GLY A 405 17.69 20.54 -2.76
C GLY A 405 16.36 20.49 -1.99
N LEU A 406 15.76 21.62 -1.64
CA LEU A 406 14.42 21.63 -1.03
C LEU A 406 13.30 21.49 -2.06
N THR A 407 13.54 21.81 -3.34
CA THR A 407 12.50 21.85 -4.38
C THR A 407 11.72 20.53 -4.55
N PRO A 408 12.35 19.34 -4.54
CA PRO A 408 11.62 18.08 -4.68
C PRO A 408 10.58 17.83 -3.60
N ASN A 409 10.71 18.44 -2.41
CA ASN A 409 9.68 18.33 -1.38
C ASN A 409 8.33 18.88 -1.84
N LEU A 410 8.29 19.87 -2.75
CA LEU A 410 7.04 20.39 -3.31
C LEU A 410 6.29 19.33 -4.12
N LEU A 411 7.02 18.59 -4.97
CA LEU A 411 6.44 17.50 -5.76
C LEU A 411 5.98 16.35 -4.86
N ILE A 412 6.81 15.94 -3.90
CA ILE A 412 6.47 14.87 -2.97
C ILE A 412 5.27 15.25 -2.09
N ASN A 413 5.11 16.53 -1.75
CA ASN A 413 3.95 17.03 -1.00
C ASN A 413 2.65 16.93 -1.81
N GLN A 414 2.69 17.12 -3.13
CA GLN A 414 1.50 16.89 -3.97
C GLN A 414 1.09 15.41 -3.98
N LEU A 415 2.07 14.50 -4.12
CA LEU A 415 1.82 13.06 -4.05
C LEU A 415 1.29 12.63 -2.68
N GLN A 416 1.83 13.23 -1.62
CA GLN A 416 1.34 13.06 -0.26
C GLN A 416 -0.11 13.49 -0.12
N LYS A 417 -0.48 14.69 -0.56
CA LYS A 417 -1.85 15.19 -0.49
C LYS A 417 -2.84 14.25 -1.19
N LYS A 418 -2.44 13.66 -2.34
CA LYS A 418 -3.24 12.64 -3.02
C LYS A 418 -3.42 11.39 -2.16
N SER A 419 -2.35 10.92 -1.52
CA SER A 419 -2.42 9.74 -0.63
C SER A 419 -3.21 9.98 0.66
N GLU A 420 -3.21 11.21 1.18
CA GLU A 420 -4.03 11.61 2.33
C GLU A 420 -5.52 11.50 2.00
N GLY A 421 -5.93 11.83 0.76
CA GLY A 421 -7.29 11.59 0.30
C GLY A 421 -7.72 10.12 0.41
N TYR A 422 -6.85 9.17 0.03
CA TYR A 422 -7.12 7.74 0.21
C TYR A 422 -7.18 7.33 1.68
N LYS A 423 -6.36 7.97 2.54
CA LYS A 423 -6.42 7.71 3.97
C LYS A 423 -7.73 8.21 4.59
N GLU A 424 -8.14 9.41 4.22
CA GLU A 424 -9.41 9.98 4.66
C GLU A 424 -10.60 9.14 4.18
N ASN A 425 -10.53 8.56 2.97
CA ASN A 425 -11.55 7.63 2.49
C ASN A 425 -11.71 6.43 3.43
N LEU A 426 -10.61 5.75 3.76
CA LEU A 426 -10.63 4.61 4.69
C LEU A 426 -11.13 5.02 6.08
N GLN A 427 -10.67 6.16 6.61
CA GLN A 427 -11.13 6.70 7.89
C GLN A 427 -12.63 7.01 7.88
N SER A 428 -13.16 7.52 6.76
CA SER A 428 -14.58 7.85 6.63
C SER A 428 -15.51 6.62 6.68
N THR A 429 -14.96 5.41 6.50
CA THR A 429 -15.72 4.16 6.66
C THR A 429 -15.53 3.49 8.01
N GLN A 430 -14.70 4.06 8.89
CA GLN A 430 -14.60 3.58 10.26
C GLN A 430 -15.74 4.21 11.07
N PRO A 431 -16.51 3.42 11.83
CA PRO A 431 -17.53 3.95 12.71
C PRO A 431 -16.88 4.96 13.66
N THR A 432 -17.33 6.21 13.62
CA THR A 432 -16.87 7.20 14.58
C THR A 432 -17.55 6.84 15.91
N ALA A 433 -16.77 6.45 16.92
CA ALA A 433 -17.29 6.43 18.29
C ALA A 433 -17.80 7.85 18.57
N GLY A 434 -19.11 8.00 18.70
CA GLY A 434 -19.76 9.30 18.81
C GLY A 434 -19.04 10.19 19.82
N LYS A 435 -18.77 11.44 19.43
CA LYS A 435 -18.38 12.49 20.36
C LYS A 435 -19.51 12.81 21.32
#